data_AF-A0A7V8TX36-F1
#
_entry.id   AF-A0A7V8TX36-F1
#
_cell.length_a   1.000
_cell.length_b   1.000
_cell.length_c   1.000
_cell.angle_alpha   90.00
_cell.angle_beta   90.00
_cell.angle_gamma   90.00
#
_symmetry.space_group_name_H-M   'P 1'
#
loop_
_entity.id
_entity.type
_entity.pdbx_description
1 polymer ?
#
loop_
_entity_poly.entity_id
_entity_poly.type
_entity_poly.pdbx_seq_one_letter_code
_entity_poly.pdbx_strand_id
1 'polypeptide(L)'
;MIGNDENNNLEKKIFLQIIDFAWRSHLQYLEQLRQVIGLRQYGQKDPLSEFKKEAFILFESLLEKIKNDIIKFLLNLNIVVSNEEQKKEQPQKIAPENKKIGRNEKCPCGSGKKFKHCHGSI
;
A
#
# COMPACT_ATOMS: atom_id res chain seq x y z
N MET A 1 -5.86 -0.84 -19.00
CA MET A 1 -4.40 -0.76 -18.89
C MET A 1 -4.10 0.60 -18.29
N ILE A 2 -3.65 0.65 -17.04
CA ILE A 2 -3.06 1.88 -16.51
C ILE A 2 -1.91 2.20 -17.46
N GLY A 3 -1.94 3.36 -18.11
CA GLY A 3 -0.96 3.71 -19.13
C GLY A 3 0.44 3.71 -18.52
N ASN A 4 1.46 3.31 -19.29
CA ASN A 4 2.87 3.37 -18.87
C ASN A 4 3.25 4.74 -18.29
N ASP A 5 2.61 5.82 -18.78
CA ASP A 5 2.80 7.17 -18.29
C ASP A 5 2.26 7.40 -16.87
N GLU A 6 1.13 6.78 -16.50
CA GLU A 6 0.60 6.85 -15.13
C GLU A 6 1.48 6.08 -14.16
N ASN A 7 2.00 4.92 -14.58
CA ASN A 7 2.95 4.13 -13.77
C ASN A 7 4.26 4.91 -13.53
N ASN A 8 4.84 5.52 -14.58
CA ASN A 8 6.02 6.37 -14.46
C ASN A 8 5.80 7.59 -13.55
N ASN A 9 4.62 8.22 -13.62
CA ASN A 9 4.30 9.34 -12.74
C ASN A 9 4.13 8.90 -11.28
N LEU A 10 3.55 7.72 -11.06
CA LEU A 10 3.36 7.15 -9.74
C LEU A 10 4.71 6.74 -9.11
N GLU A 11 5.60 6.11 -9.89
CA GLU A 11 6.98 5.83 -9.51
C GLU A 11 7.72 7.09 -9.09
N LYS A 12 7.71 8.14 -9.93
CA LYS A 12 8.34 9.43 -9.62
C LYS A 12 7.81 10.04 -8.32
N LYS A 13 6.50 10.07 -8.12
CA LYS A 13 5.90 10.62 -6.89
C LYS A 13 6.35 9.86 -5.65
N ILE A 14 6.41 8.54 -5.73
CA ILE A 14 6.81 7.70 -4.60
C ILE A 14 8.32 7.84 -4.33
N PHE A 15 9.14 7.94 -5.37
CA PHE A 15 10.56 8.25 -5.21
C PHE A 15 10.77 9.56 -4.45
N LEU A 16 10.10 10.63 -4.86
CA LEU A 16 10.19 11.91 -4.16
C LEU A 16 9.72 11.79 -2.71
N GLN A 17 8.65 11.06 -2.44
CA GLN A 17 8.13 10.87 -1.09
C GLN A 17 9.10 10.12 -0.18
N ILE A 18 9.76 9.06 -0.68
CA ILE A 18 10.76 8.29 0.07
C ILE A 18 11.96 9.17 0.41
N ILE A 19 12.46 9.93 -0.58
CA ILE A 19 13.58 10.85 -0.39
C ILE A 19 13.23 11.92 0.64
N ASP A 20 12.07 12.56 0.53
CA ASP A 20 11.64 13.61 1.47
C ASP A 20 11.54 13.08 2.91
N PHE A 21 10.97 11.88 3.10
CA PHE A 21 10.86 11.25 4.42
C PHE A 21 12.24 10.92 5.02
N ALA A 22 13.12 10.32 4.21
CA ALA A 22 14.45 9.93 4.65
C ALA A 22 15.30 11.17 4.98
N TRP A 23 15.19 12.23 4.17
CA TRP A 23 15.88 13.50 4.38
C TRP A 23 15.41 14.23 5.63
N ARG A 24 14.10 14.34 5.87
CA ARG A 24 13.54 14.92 7.11
C ARG A 24 14.06 14.22 8.35
N SER A 25 14.09 12.88 8.32
CA SER A 25 14.62 12.08 9.41
C SER A 25 16.12 12.35 9.63
N HIS A 26 16.90 12.45 8.56
CA HIS A 26 18.33 12.76 8.65
C HIS A 26 18.59 14.16 9.24
N LEU A 27 17.84 15.17 8.84
CA LEU A 27 17.93 16.52 9.42
C LEU A 27 17.63 16.52 10.92
N GLN A 28 16.61 15.76 11.36
CA GLN A 28 16.32 15.60 12.78
C GLN A 28 17.49 14.96 13.55
N TYR A 29 18.13 13.94 12.97
CA TYR A 29 19.33 13.32 13.55
C TYR A 29 20.51 14.30 13.64
N LEU A 30 20.74 15.12 12.61
CA LEU A 30 21.81 16.13 12.64
C LEU A 30 21.58 17.18 13.73
N GLU A 31 20.33 17.59 13.94
CA GLU A 31 19.97 18.53 15.00
C GLU A 31 20.22 17.92 16.39
N GLN A 32 19.84 16.66 16.61
CA GLN A 32 20.14 15.94 17.85
C GLN A 32 21.65 15.80 18.07
N LEU A 33 22.40 15.47 17.01
CA LEU A 33 23.85 15.31 17.08
C LEU A 33 24.54 16.64 17.44
N ARG A 34 24.06 17.76 16.88
CA ARG A 34 24.52 19.11 17.23
C ARG A 34 24.31 19.44 18.70
N GLN A 35 23.17 19.05 19.30
CA GLN A 35 22.90 19.26 20.72
C GLN A 35 23.84 18.45 21.62
N VAL A 36 24.12 17.20 21.24
CA VAL A 36 24.97 16.28 22.04
C VAL A 36 26.45 16.63 21.93
N ILE A 37 26.93 17.12 20.78
CA ILE A 37 28.35 17.45 20.58
C ILE A 37 28.82 18.57 21.53
N GLY A 38 27.92 19.47 21.93
CA GLY A 38 28.21 20.55 22.89
C GLY A 38 28.65 20.02 24.25
N LEU A 39 28.11 18.87 24.67
CA LEU A 39 28.48 18.19 25.91
C LEU A 39 29.79 17.39 25.79
N ARG A 40 30.26 17.10 24.57
CA ARG A 40 31.52 16.37 24.35
C ARG A 40 32.75 17.29 24.29
N GLN A 41 32.53 18.61 24.22
CA GLN A 41 33.60 19.62 24.26
C GLN A 41 34.48 19.54 25.51
N TYR A 42 33.96 18.98 26.62
CA TYR A 42 34.74 18.74 27.84
C TYR A 42 35.88 17.71 27.66
N GLY A 43 35.87 16.93 26.58
CA GLY A 43 36.89 15.92 26.25
C GLY A 43 38.12 16.42 25.49
N GLN A 44 38.31 17.75 25.35
CA GLN A 44 39.44 18.39 24.66
C GLN A 44 39.62 18.03 23.16
N LYS A 45 38.65 17.34 22.55
CA LYS A 45 38.61 17.14 21.09
C LYS A 45 37.80 18.25 20.44
N ASP A 46 38.19 18.63 19.22
CA ASP A 46 37.48 19.64 18.45
C ASP A 46 36.07 19.16 18.08
N PRO A 47 35.00 19.75 18.66
CA PRO A 47 33.62 19.29 18.46
C PRO A 47 33.15 19.41 17.00
N LEU A 48 33.66 20.39 16.26
CA LEU A 48 33.33 20.56 14.85
C LEU A 48 33.88 19.42 13.99
N SER A 49 35.05 18.89 14.35
CA SER A 49 35.68 17.78 13.63
C SER A 49 34.93 16.47 13.89
N GLU A 50 34.50 16.22 15.13
CA GLU A 50 33.67 15.06 15.47
C GLU A 50 32.28 15.15 14.81
N PHE A 51 31.62 16.30 14.88
CA PHE A 51 30.35 16.53 14.21
C PHE A 51 30.44 16.21 12.72
N LYS A 52 31.47 16.72 12.03
CA LYS A 52 31.65 16.48 10.60
C LYS A 52 31.85 14.99 10.28
N LYS A 53 32.63 14.28 11.09
CA LYS A 53 32.86 12.83 10.90
C LYS A 53 31.58 12.03 11.12
N GLU A 54 30.87 12.26 12.22
CA GLU A 54 29.64 11.52 12.52
C GLU A 54 28.51 11.87 11.54
N ALA A 55 28.36 13.15 11.16
CA ALA A 55 27.39 13.59 10.17
C ALA A 55 27.62 12.92 8.81
N PHE A 56 28.88 12.76 8.39
CA PHE A 56 29.21 12.11 7.12
C PHE A 56 28.87 10.62 7.14
N ILE A 57 29.19 9.91 8.23
CA ILE A 57 28.83 8.49 8.40
C ILE A 57 27.30 8.31 8.34
N LEU A 58 26.55 9.19 9.02
CA LEU A 58 25.09 9.16 8.97
C LEU A 58 24.55 9.42 7.56
N PHE A 59 25.18 10.33 6.81
CA PHE A 59 24.79 10.62 5.43
C PHE A 59 25.05 9.44 4.49
N GLU A 60 26.18 8.75 4.61
CA GLU A 60 26.44 7.53 3.83
C GLU A 60 25.38 6.45 4.11
N SER A 61 25.05 6.23 5.39
CA SER A 61 23.99 5.27 5.77
C SER A 61 22.61 5.64 5.22
N LEU A 62 22.32 6.94 5.12
CA LEU A 62 21.08 7.44 4.52
C LEU A 62 21.01 7.10 3.03
N LEU A 63 22.10 7.31 2.29
CA LEU A 63 22.16 6.99 0.86
C LEU A 63 21.94 5.50 0.60
N GLU A 64 22.57 4.63 1.40
CA GLU A 64 22.35 3.19 1.31
C GLU A 64 20.90 2.81 1.62
N LYS A 65 20.31 3.43 2.64
CA LYS A 65 18.91 3.20 3.02
C LYS A 65 17.96 3.60 1.88
N ILE A 66 18.11 4.79 1.32
CA ILE A 66 17.30 5.26 0.18
C ILE A 66 17.43 4.29 -0.99
N LYS A 67 18.65 3.88 -1.35
CA LYS A 67 18.88 2.91 -2.43
C LYS A 67 18.17 1.58 -2.17
N ASN A 68 18.27 1.05 -0.95
CA ASN A 68 17.63 -0.22 -0.58
C ASN A 68 16.10 -0.12 -0.58
N ASP A 69 15.54 0.99 -0.09
CA ASP A 69 14.09 1.22 -0.07
C ASP A 69 13.54 1.35 -1.49
N ILE A 70 14.28 2.01 -2.39
CA ILE A 70 13.97 2.09 -3.82
C ILE A 70 13.96 0.70 -4.47
N ILE A 71 14.99 -0.11 -4.25
CA ILE A 71 15.09 -1.45 -4.84
C ILE A 71 13.94 -2.34 -4.35
N LYS A 72 13.69 -2.37 -3.03
CA LYS A 72 12.56 -3.11 -2.46
C LYS A 72 11.23 -2.66 -3.04
N PHE A 73 11.05 -1.36 -3.21
CA PHE A 73 9.83 -0.81 -3.78
C PHE A 73 9.62 -1.22 -5.24
N LEU A 74 10.64 -1.10 -6.10
CA LEU A 74 10.58 -1.53 -7.51
C LEU A 74 10.30 -3.03 -7.65
N LEU A 75 10.86 -3.86 -6.76
CA LEU A 75 10.58 -5.30 -6.74
C LEU A 75 9.13 -5.58 -6.33
N ASN A 76 8.63 -4.89 -5.31
CA ASN A 76 7.27 -5.11 -4.81
C ASN A 76 6.19 -4.55 -5.76
N LEU A 77 6.45 -3.45 -6.46
CA LEU A 77 5.49 -2.85 -7.41
C LEU A 77 5.17 -3.77 -8.59
N ASN A 78 6.18 -4.42 -9.19
CA ASN A 78 5.95 -5.38 -10.27
C ASN A 78 4.97 -6.49 -9.87
N ILE A 79 5.01 -6.91 -8.61
CA ILE A 79 4.15 -7.99 -8.08
C ILE A 79 2.70 -7.53 -7.93
N VAL A 80 2.45 -6.28 -7.56
CA VAL A 80 1.09 -5.76 -7.33
C VAL A 80 0.35 -5.53 -8.66
N VAL A 81 1.04 -5.07 -9.71
CA VAL A 81 0.43 -4.85 -11.04
C VAL A 81 0.01 -6.17 -11.70
N SER A 82 0.74 -7.26 -11.47
CA SER A 82 0.35 -8.59 -11.96
C SER A 82 -0.86 -9.20 -11.23
N ASN A 83 -1.18 -8.73 -10.02
CA ASN A 83 -2.29 -9.28 -9.23
C ASN A 83 -3.65 -8.63 -9.53
N GLU A 84 -3.71 -7.58 -10.37
CA GLU A 84 -4.99 -6.96 -10.75
C GLU A 84 -5.72 -7.71 -11.87
N GLU A 85 -5.08 -8.65 -12.58
CA GLU A 85 -5.75 -9.48 -13.58
C GLU A 85 -6.62 -10.61 -12.98
N GLN A 86 -6.60 -10.82 -11.66
CA GLN A 86 -7.44 -11.84 -10.99
C GLN A 86 -8.53 -11.27 -10.06
N LYS A 87 -8.99 -10.04 -10.29
CA LYS A 87 -10.25 -9.53 -9.71
C LYS A 87 -11.24 -9.00 -10.76
N LYS A 88 -11.32 -9.69 -11.90
CA LYS A 88 -12.50 -9.66 -12.78
C LYS A 88 -13.24 -10.99 -12.76
N GLU A 89 -13.73 -11.37 -11.59
CA GLU A 89 -14.93 -12.21 -11.51
C GLU A 89 -15.89 -11.57 -10.49
N GLN A 90 -16.76 -10.70 -11.01
CA GLN A 90 -18.10 -10.56 -10.46
C GLN A 90 -19.01 -11.45 -11.32
N PRO A 91 -19.98 -12.18 -10.76
CA PRO A 91 -20.77 -11.78 -9.59
C PRO A 91 -20.83 -12.83 -8.47
N GLN A 92 -20.53 -12.41 -7.24
CA GLN A 92 -20.98 -13.13 -6.06
C GLN A 92 -22.52 -13.07 -6.03
N LYS A 93 -23.16 -14.21 -6.27
CA LYS A 93 -24.61 -14.40 -6.08
C LYS A 93 -24.94 -14.16 -4.61
N ILE A 94 -25.35 -12.94 -4.29
CA ILE A 94 -25.95 -12.63 -2.99
C ILE A 94 -27.33 -13.27 -2.98
N ALA A 95 -27.45 -14.40 -2.26
CA ALA A 95 -28.63 -15.02 -1.63
C ALA A 95 -29.94 -15.17 -2.45
N PRO A 96 -30.72 -16.25 -2.23
CA PRO A 96 -32.01 -16.44 -2.89
C PRO A 96 -32.95 -15.30 -2.51
N GLU A 97 -33.20 -14.41 -3.46
CA GLU A 97 -34.31 -13.47 -3.43
C GLU A 97 -35.57 -14.30 -3.18
N ASN A 98 -36.11 -14.20 -1.97
CA ASN A 98 -37.32 -14.87 -1.53
C ASN A 98 -38.50 -14.25 -2.30
N LYS A 99 -38.58 -14.52 -3.60
CA LYS A 99 -39.73 -14.24 -4.44
C LYS A 99 -40.84 -15.15 -3.94
N LYS A 100 -41.69 -14.59 -3.08
CA LYS A 100 -42.96 -15.18 -2.70
C LYS A 100 -43.76 -15.39 -3.98
N ILE A 101 -43.66 -16.58 -4.55
CA ILE A 101 -44.39 -16.93 -5.77
C ILE A 101 -45.88 -16.84 -5.45
N GLY A 102 -46.61 -16.06 -6.23
CA GLY A 102 -48.03 -15.83 -6.03
C GLY A 102 -48.79 -17.15 -6.13
N ARG A 103 -49.82 -17.33 -5.29
CA ARG A 103 -50.61 -18.57 -5.21
C ARG A 103 -51.20 -19.02 -6.57
N ASN A 104 -51.39 -18.09 -7.52
CA ASN A 104 -51.87 -18.35 -8.88
C ASN A 104 -50.79 -18.40 -9.97
N GLU A 105 -49.51 -18.16 -9.68
CA GLU A 105 -48.41 -18.21 -10.65
C GLU A 105 -48.04 -19.65 -11.03
N LYS A 106 -47.33 -19.83 -12.15
CA LYS A 106 -46.87 -21.16 -12.59
C LYS A 106 -45.88 -21.72 -11.58
N CYS A 107 -46.08 -22.98 -11.20
CA CYS A 107 -45.26 -23.64 -10.19
C CYS A 107 -43.83 -23.92 -10.72
N PRO A 108 -42.77 -23.58 -9.97
CA PRO A 108 -41.38 -23.68 -10.44
C PRO A 108 -40.89 -25.12 -10.66
N CYS A 109 -41.64 -26.13 -10.22
CA CYS A 109 -41.36 -27.56 -10.42
C CYS A 109 -41.58 -28.08 -11.87
N GLY A 110 -41.83 -27.21 -12.84
CA GLY A 110 -42.03 -27.60 -14.24
C GLY A 110 -43.36 -28.29 -14.57
N SER A 111 -44.25 -28.49 -13.59
CA SER A 111 -45.52 -29.21 -13.77
C SER A 111 -46.60 -28.47 -14.58
N GLY A 112 -46.35 -27.24 -15.06
CA GLY A 112 -47.29 -26.43 -15.84
C GLY A 112 -48.55 -25.92 -15.10
N LYS A 113 -48.81 -26.41 -13.89
CA LYS A 113 -49.95 -26.06 -13.02
C LYS A 113 -49.67 -24.81 -12.19
N LYS A 114 -50.74 -24.12 -11.74
CA LYS A 114 -50.64 -22.98 -10.80
C LYS A 114 -50.12 -23.46 -9.45
N PHE A 115 -49.36 -22.62 -8.73
CA PHE A 115 -48.71 -22.98 -7.45
C PHE A 115 -49.71 -23.57 -6.43
N LYS A 116 -50.92 -23.02 -6.32
CA LYS A 116 -52.01 -23.53 -5.46
C LYS A 116 -52.50 -24.95 -5.76
N HIS A 117 -52.28 -25.45 -6.97
CA HIS A 117 -52.70 -26.78 -7.42
C HIS A 117 -51.51 -27.75 -7.52
N CYS A 118 -50.38 -27.38 -6.90
CA CYS A 118 -49.16 -28.16 -6.90
C CYS A 118 -48.49 -28.05 -5.53
N HIS A 119 -47.36 -27.35 -5.40
CA HIS A 119 -46.61 -27.26 -4.14
C HIS A 119 -47.24 -26.35 -3.07
N GLY A 120 -48.29 -25.60 -3.42
CA GLY A 120 -49.09 -24.78 -2.50
C GLY A 120 -50.52 -25.30 -2.30
N SER A 121 -50.80 -26.56 -2.66
CA SER A 121 -52.02 -27.26 -2.22
C SER A 121 -51.84 -27.66 -0.75
N ILE A 122 -52.62 -27.02 0.11
CA ILE A 122 -52.96 -27.54 1.44
C ILE A 122 -54.28 -28.28 1.28
#